data_AF-A0A1H4JD65-F1
#
_entry.id   AF-A0A1H4JD65-F1
#
_cell.length_a   1.000
_cell.length_b   1.000
_cell.length_c   1.000
_cell.angle_alpha   90.00
_cell.angle_beta   90.00
_cell.angle_gamma   90.00
#
_symmetry.space_group_name_H-M   'P 1'
#
loop_
_entity.id
_entity.type
_entity.pdbx_description
1 polymer ?
#
loop_
_entity_poly.entity_id
_entity_poly.type
_entity_poly.pdbx_seq_one_letter_code
_entity_poly.pdbx_strand_id
1 'polypeptide(L)'
;MNTEQDSSNACVSHTGHQVALDLQLRRYRNVRRRKVADRLARKEPIEFTGEAGEILRFALIWAPYGGAPAEETFQKFGMAPRRFAEKLWQTVEELGCGRTLTSQFASVYAHPGPG
;
A
#
# COMPACT_ATOMS: atom_id res chain seq x y z
N MET A 1 -24.44 -45.40 -2.49
CA MET A 1 -24.19 -44.32 -3.47
C MET A 1 -24.45 -42.99 -2.76
N ASN A 2 -23.48 -42.08 -2.88
CA ASN A 2 -23.52 -40.63 -2.56
C ASN A 2 -22.97 -40.22 -1.18
N THR A 3 -21.64 -40.14 -1.08
CA THR A 3 -20.92 -39.47 0.03
C THR A 3 -19.74 -38.64 -0.49
N GLU A 4 -19.93 -37.91 -1.60
CA GLU A 4 -18.85 -37.10 -2.21
C GLU A 4 -19.21 -35.62 -2.40
N GLN A 5 -20.41 -35.19 -2.00
CA GLN A 5 -20.92 -33.85 -2.31
C GLN A 5 -20.75 -32.81 -1.18
N ASP A 6 -20.44 -33.24 0.05
CA ASP A 6 -20.37 -32.36 1.22
C ASP A 6 -19.03 -31.58 1.31
N SER A 7 -17.92 -32.18 0.85
CA SER A 7 -16.59 -31.55 0.94
C SER A 7 -16.40 -30.37 -0.02
N SER A 8 -17.10 -30.35 -1.16
CA SER A 8 -16.98 -29.28 -2.16
C SER A 8 -17.69 -27.98 -1.75
N ASN A 9 -18.78 -28.06 -0.96
CA ASN A 9 -19.53 -26.87 -0.53
C ASN A 9 -18.83 -26.07 0.58
N ALA A 10 -18.04 -26.72 1.42
CA ALA A 10 -17.28 -26.06 2.48
C ALA A 10 -16.15 -25.16 1.92
N CYS A 11 -15.49 -25.57 0.84
CA CYS A 11 -14.38 -24.84 0.23
C CYS A 11 -14.84 -23.55 -0.49
N VAL A 12 -15.99 -23.60 -1.16
CA VAL A 12 -16.59 -22.44 -1.86
C VAL A 12 -17.09 -21.38 -0.86
N SER A 13 -17.70 -21.82 0.24
CA SER A 13 -18.24 -20.91 1.27
C SER A 13 -17.14 -20.17 2.05
N HIS A 14 -16.02 -20.85 2.31
CA HIS A 14 -14.87 -20.24 2.97
C HIS A 14 -14.23 -19.14 2.12
N THR A 15 -14.11 -19.38 0.81
CA THR A 15 -13.55 -18.42 -0.15
C THR A 15 -14.44 -17.18 -0.27
N GLY A 16 -15.76 -17.34 -0.34
CA GLY A 16 -16.70 -16.21 -0.40
C GLY A 16 -16.66 -15.33 0.85
N HIS A 17 -16.57 -15.94 2.03
CA HIS A 17 -16.45 -15.21 3.30
C HIS A 17 -15.12 -14.47 3.42
N GLN A 18 -14.01 -15.09 3.03
CA GLN A 18 -12.68 -14.44 3.01
C GLN A 18 -12.64 -13.25 2.06
N VAL A 19 -13.17 -13.39 0.84
CA VAL A 19 -13.25 -12.28 -0.13
C VAL A 19 -14.11 -11.14 0.41
N ALA A 20 -15.23 -11.45 1.06
CA ALA A 20 -16.07 -10.43 1.69
C ALA A 20 -15.33 -9.68 2.82
N LEU A 21 -14.62 -10.40 3.68
CA LEU A 21 -13.80 -9.80 4.74
C LEU A 21 -12.68 -8.93 4.16
N ASP A 22 -11.99 -9.38 3.12
CA ASP A 22 -10.94 -8.60 2.46
C ASP A 22 -11.49 -7.31 1.87
N LEU A 23 -12.65 -7.36 1.22
CA LEU A 23 -13.33 -6.17 0.70
C LEU A 23 -13.73 -5.21 1.82
N GLN A 24 -14.22 -5.74 2.94
CA GLN A 24 -14.55 -4.92 4.12
C GLN A 24 -13.30 -4.28 4.73
N LEU A 25 -12.21 -5.02 4.88
CA LEU A 25 -10.94 -4.53 5.40
C LEU A 25 -10.34 -3.46 4.49
N ARG A 26 -10.36 -3.67 3.17
CA ARG A 26 -9.95 -2.66 2.18
C ARG A 26 -10.79 -1.40 2.31
N ARG A 27 -12.12 -1.53 2.42
CA ARG A 27 -13.02 -0.38 2.56
C ARG A 27 -12.72 0.41 3.84
N TYR A 28 -12.55 -0.29 4.97
CA TYR A 28 -12.18 0.33 6.24
C TYR A 28 -10.83 1.06 6.15
N ARG A 29 -9.81 0.40 5.59
CA ARG A 29 -8.48 0.99 5.35
C ARG A 29 -8.60 2.23 4.47
N ASN A 30 -9.36 2.18 3.37
CA ASN A 30 -9.55 3.31 2.45
C ASN A 30 -10.15 4.56 3.12
N VAL A 31 -11.17 4.38 3.97
CA VAL A 31 -11.78 5.51 4.69
C VAL A 31 -10.77 6.17 5.66
N ARG A 32 -10.02 5.36 6.40
CA ARG A 32 -8.99 5.85 7.33
C ARG A 32 -7.84 6.54 6.59
N ARG A 33 -7.43 5.98 5.46
CA ARG A 33 -6.39 6.53 4.58
C ARG A 33 -6.76 7.89 4.06
N ARG A 34 -8.00 8.07 3.57
CA ARG A 34 -8.46 9.35 3.04
C ARG A 34 -8.33 10.46 4.07
N LYS A 35 -8.70 10.20 5.33
CA LYS A 35 -8.51 11.17 6.43
C LYS A 35 -7.04 11.54 6.66
N VAL A 36 -6.13 10.57 6.57
CA VAL A 36 -4.68 10.80 6.72
C VAL A 36 -4.12 11.56 5.51
N ALA A 37 -4.50 11.16 4.30
CA ALA A 37 -4.15 11.82 3.05
C ALA A 37 -4.62 13.28 3.05
N ASP A 38 -5.87 13.53 3.43
CA ASP A 38 -6.44 14.87 3.53
C ASP A 38 -5.70 15.71 4.57
N ARG A 39 -5.27 15.11 5.69
CA ARG A 39 -4.45 15.81 6.71
C ARG A 39 -3.06 16.15 6.19
N LEU A 40 -2.45 15.24 5.42
CA LEU A 40 -1.15 15.48 4.79
C LEU A 40 -1.26 16.54 3.70
N ALA A 41 -2.30 16.50 2.86
CA ALA A 41 -2.56 17.49 1.83
C ALA A 41 -2.81 18.91 2.40
N ARG A 42 -3.35 19.01 3.62
CA ARG A 42 -3.54 20.29 4.32
C ARG A 42 -2.27 20.85 4.97
N LYS A 43 -1.29 20.01 5.29
CA LYS A 43 0.01 20.44 5.82
C LYS A 43 0.93 20.69 4.63
N GLU A 44 0.89 21.90 4.05
CA GLU A 44 1.78 22.42 3.00
C GLU A 44 2.14 21.38 1.91
N PRO A 45 1.57 21.47 0.69
CA PRO A 45 1.89 20.51 -0.35
C PRO A 45 3.38 20.61 -0.63
N ILE A 46 4.13 19.58 -0.28
CA ILE A 46 5.39 19.37 -0.98
C ILE A 46 4.95 19.14 -2.43
N GLU A 47 5.22 20.12 -3.30
CA GLU A 47 4.78 20.24 -4.69
C GLU A 47 5.44 19.17 -5.58
N PHE A 48 5.30 17.91 -5.19
CA PHE A 48 5.68 16.79 -6.03
C PHE A 48 4.51 16.52 -6.98
N THR A 49 4.64 17.08 -8.17
CA THR A 49 3.74 16.85 -9.29
C THR A 49 4.08 15.51 -9.96
N GLY A 50 3.10 14.93 -10.67
CA GLY A 50 3.28 13.68 -11.40
C GLY A 50 3.43 12.42 -10.52
N GLU A 51 3.97 11.37 -11.13
CA GLU A 51 4.01 10.02 -10.55
C GLU A 51 4.88 9.94 -9.28
N ALA A 52 6.01 10.65 -9.25
CA ALA A 52 6.91 10.74 -8.10
C ALA A 52 6.19 11.24 -6.84
N GLY A 53 5.40 12.30 -6.97
CA GLY A 53 4.61 12.81 -5.85
C GLY A 53 3.50 11.86 -5.42
N GLU A 54 2.90 11.14 -6.36
CA GLU A 54 1.91 10.11 -6.02
C GLU A 54 2.51 8.94 -5.24
N ILE A 55 3.73 8.53 -5.58
CA ILE A 55 4.48 7.48 -4.88
C ILE A 55 4.76 7.92 -3.44
N LEU A 56 5.31 9.13 -3.25
CA LEU A 56 5.60 9.68 -1.92
C LEU A 56 4.33 9.84 -1.08
N ARG A 57 3.27 10.44 -1.63
CA ARG A 57 1.99 10.59 -0.93
C ARG A 57 1.43 9.23 -0.53
N PHE A 58 1.48 8.26 -1.43
CA PHE A 58 0.97 6.91 -1.16
C PHE A 58 1.77 6.22 -0.07
N ALA A 59 3.11 6.32 -0.08
CA ALA A 59 3.97 5.79 0.97
C ALA A 59 3.69 6.45 2.33
N LEU A 60 3.49 7.78 2.37
CA LEU A 60 3.18 8.50 3.62
C LEU A 60 1.85 8.08 4.24
N ILE A 61 0.84 7.82 3.41
CA ILE A 61 -0.46 7.34 3.86
C ILE A 61 -0.34 5.97 4.52
N TRP A 62 0.56 5.14 4.02
CA TRP A 62 0.70 3.73 4.41
C TRP A 62 1.79 3.46 5.46
N ALA A 63 2.78 4.34 5.60
CA ALA A 63 3.86 4.18 6.57
C ALA A 63 3.36 3.93 8.01
N PRO A 64 2.34 4.64 8.53
CA PRO A 64 1.81 4.38 9.87
C PRO A 64 1.16 2.99 10.07
N TYR A 65 0.91 2.25 8.99
CA TYR A 65 0.24 0.95 9.00
C TYR A 65 1.20 -0.20 8.62
N GLY A 66 2.51 0.06 8.59
CA GLY A 66 3.50 -0.95 8.20
C GLY A 66 3.67 -1.10 6.69
N GLY A 67 3.20 -0.13 5.90
CA GLY A 67 3.46 -0.06 4.46
C GLY A 67 2.26 -0.38 3.59
N ALA A 68 2.48 -0.23 2.29
CA ALA A 68 1.40 -0.36 1.32
C ALA A 68 1.12 -1.84 1.02
N PRO A 69 -0.15 -2.30 1.06
CA PRO A 69 -0.50 -3.65 0.67
C PRO A 69 -0.15 -3.92 -0.79
N ALA A 70 0.23 -5.16 -1.09
CA ALA A 70 0.67 -5.54 -2.44
C ALA A 70 -0.39 -5.33 -3.50
N GLU A 71 -1.61 -5.72 -3.19
CA GLU A 71 -2.72 -5.58 -4.10
C GLU A 71 -3.06 -4.12 -4.40
N GLU A 72 -3.00 -3.25 -3.41
CA GLU A 72 -3.29 -1.82 -3.62
C GLU A 72 -2.16 -1.12 -4.37
N THR A 73 -0.92 -1.53 -4.11
CA THR A 73 0.24 -1.09 -4.89
C THR A 73 0.08 -1.48 -6.36
N PHE A 74 -0.35 -2.71 -6.61
CA PHE A 74 -0.61 -3.21 -7.97
C PHE A 74 -1.81 -2.50 -8.62
N GLN A 75 -2.93 -2.32 -7.92
CA GLN A 75 -4.10 -1.62 -8.46
C GLN A 75 -3.80 -0.17 -8.83
N LYS A 76 -2.98 0.52 -8.03
CA LYS A 76 -2.69 1.95 -8.25
C LYS A 76 -1.57 2.19 -9.26
N PHE A 77 -0.50 1.39 -9.23
CA PHE A 77 0.71 1.64 -10.00
C PHE A 77 1.06 0.53 -11.00
N GLY A 78 0.29 -0.57 -11.03
CA GLY A 78 0.55 -1.71 -11.91
C GLY A 78 1.83 -2.47 -11.58
N MET A 79 2.41 -2.31 -10.38
CA MET A 79 3.69 -2.90 -10.01
C MET A 79 3.66 -3.65 -8.67
N ALA A 80 4.59 -4.60 -8.53
CA ALA A 80 4.78 -5.35 -7.29
C ALA A 80 5.36 -4.46 -6.16
N PRO A 81 5.15 -4.81 -4.87
CA PRO A 81 5.66 -4.07 -3.71
C PRO A 81 7.15 -3.75 -3.76
N ARG A 82 7.95 -4.71 -4.22
CA ARG A 82 9.40 -4.55 -4.29
C ARG A 82 9.79 -3.46 -5.29
N ARG A 83 9.20 -3.48 -6.48
CA ARG A 83 9.40 -2.45 -7.52
C ARG A 83 8.87 -1.09 -7.07
N PHE A 84 7.78 -1.07 -6.30
CA PHE A 84 7.31 0.15 -5.66
C PHE A 84 8.30 0.70 -4.64
N ALA A 85 8.87 -0.14 -3.78
CA ALA A 85 9.89 0.29 -2.83
C ALA A 85 11.13 0.84 -3.54
N GLU A 86 11.62 0.14 -4.57
CA GLU A 86 12.72 0.63 -5.42
C GLU A 86 12.42 2.02 -5.99
N LYS A 87 11.24 2.19 -6.60
CA LYS A 87 10.82 3.48 -7.18
C LYS A 87 10.59 4.56 -6.12
N LEU A 88 10.15 4.19 -4.92
CA LEU A 88 10.03 5.10 -3.77
C LEU A 88 11.41 5.63 -3.36
N TRP A 89 12.40 4.76 -3.25
CA TRP A 89 13.76 5.18 -2.86
C TRP A 89 14.43 6.01 -3.95
N GLN A 90 14.26 5.65 -5.21
CA GLN A 90 14.68 6.49 -6.34
C GLN A 90 14.04 7.88 -6.26
N THR A 91 12.73 7.95 -5.99
CA THR A 91 12.00 9.22 -5.85
C THR A 91 12.50 10.05 -4.66
N VAL A 92 12.82 9.39 -3.53
CA VAL A 92 13.37 10.04 -2.31
C VAL A 92 14.73 10.66 -2.61
N GLU A 93 15.58 9.96 -3.36
CA GLU A 93 16.90 10.44 -3.79
C GLU A 93 16.80 11.59 -4.81
N GLU A 94 16.00 11.40 -5.88
CA GLU A 94 15.82 12.40 -6.96
C GLU A 94 15.28 13.74 -6.44
N LEU A 95 14.38 13.70 -5.46
CA LEU A 95 13.74 14.88 -4.90
C LEU A 95 14.47 15.46 -3.69
N GLY A 96 15.57 14.83 -3.25
CA GLY A 96 16.32 15.28 -2.07
C GLY A 96 15.48 15.32 -0.80
N CYS A 97 14.62 14.32 -0.59
CA CYS A 97 13.72 14.27 0.55
C CYS A 97 14.48 14.36 1.88
N GLY A 98 13.96 15.17 2.81
CA GLY A 98 14.63 15.40 4.10
C GLY A 98 14.73 14.14 4.97
N ARG A 99 15.74 14.12 5.86
CA ARG A 99 16.05 12.97 6.75
C ARG A 99 14.84 12.38 7.48
N THR A 100 13.89 13.21 7.91
CA THR A 100 12.68 12.75 8.60
C THR A 100 11.82 11.82 7.74
N LEU A 101 11.63 12.16 6.45
CA LEU A 101 10.87 11.33 5.51
C LEU A 101 11.62 10.05 5.19
N THR A 102 12.93 10.16 4.96
CA THR A 102 13.83 9.01 4.72
C THR A 102 13.76 8.03 5.89
N SER A 103 13.89 8.48 7.14
CA SER A 103 13.80 7.61 8.32
C SER A 103 12.41 6.99 8.48
N GLN A 104 11.34 7.76 8.20
CA GLN A 104 9.98 7.23 8.25
C GLN A 104 9.79 6.09 7.24
N PHE A 105 10.25 6.25 6.00
CA PHE A 105 10.15 5.20 4.99
C PHE A 105 11.07 4.01 5.28
N ALA A 106 12.28 4.24 5.79
CA ALA A 106 13.24 3.19 6.12
C ALA A 106 12.69 2.20 7.17
N SER A 107 11.82 2.67 8.07
CA SER A 107 11.18 1.81 9.07
C SER A 107 10.13 0.85 8.50
N VAL A 108 9.72 1.03 7.24
CA VAL A 108 8.55 0.34 6.65
C VAL A 108 8.86 -0.32 5.31
N TYR A 109 9.53 0.41 4.43
CA TYR A 109 9.88 -0.05 3.10
C TYR A 109 11.34 -0.46 3.09
N ALA A 110 11.60 -1.70 2.68
CA ALA A 110 12.97 -2.17 2.52
C ALA A 110 13.71 -1.24 1.55
N HIS A 111 14.86 -0.72 2.00
CA HIS A 111 15.77 -0.03 1.11
C HIS A 111 16.33 -1.08 0.13
N PRO A 112 16.33 -0.85 -1.19
CA PRO A 112 17.16 -1.64 -2.07
C PRO A 112 18.59 -1.42 -1.59
N GLY A 113 19.17 -2.42 -0.92
CA GLY A 113 20.58 -2.34 -0.55
C GLY A 113 21.42 -2.14 -1.81
N PRO A 114 22.59 -1.49 -1.72
CA PRO A 114 23.54 -1.51 -2.82
C PRO A 114 23.90 -2.99 -3.05
N GLY A 115 23.46 -3.52 -4.19
CA GLY A 115 23.98 -4.79 -4.70
C GLY A 115 25.41 -4.63 -5.15
#